data_AF-A0A420W9S2-F1
#
_entry.id   AF-A0A420W9S2-F1
#
_cell.length_a   1.000
_cell.length_b   1.000
_cell.length_c   1.000
_cell.angle_alpha   90.00
_cell.angle_beta   90.00
_cell.angle_gamma   90.00
#
_symmetry.space_group_name_H-M   'P 1'
#
loop_
_entity.id
_entity.type
_entity.pdbx_description
1 polymer ?
#
loop_
_entity_poly.entity_id
_entity_poly.type
_entity_poly.pdbx_seq_one_letter_code
_entity_poly.pdbx_strand_id
1 'polypeptide(L)'
;MLSEEFIAAVERVFTLKGFDLNVEFRDVESWDEAIFFTKSLISEKGVNYVSYHHTFKVEFLIENGNLISLTFKPGGFYGDAY
;
A
#
# COMPACT_ATOMS: atom_id res chain seq x y z
N MET A 1 4.41 -8.67 10.32
CA MET A 1 5.70 -7.96 10.15
C MET A 1 5.95 -7.77 8.67
N LEU A 2 6.02 -6.51 8.26
CA LEU A 2 6.27 -6.12 6.88
C LEU A 2 7.69 -6.52 6.43
N SER A 3 7.86 -6.84 5.15
CA SER A 3 9.18 -7.12 4.59
C SER A 3 10.02 -5.85 4.49
N GLU A 4 11.34 -5.97 4.64
CA GLU A 4 12.27 -4.85 4.43
C GLU A 4 12.16 -4.27 3.01
N GLU A 5 11.85 -5.12 2.03
CA GLU A 5 11.60 -4.71 0.64
C GLU A 5 10.39 -3.79 0.52
N PHE A 6 9.31 -4.07 1.24
CA PHE A 6 8.12 -3.22 1.25
C PHE A 6 8.44 -1.84 1.84
N ILE A 7 9.12 -1.82 2.98
CA ILE A 7 9.53 -0.59 3.66
C ILE A 7 10.36 0.28 2.71
N ALA A 8 11.39 -0.29 2.09
CA ALA A 8 12.24 0.41 1.12
C ALA A 8 11.46 0.88 -0.12
N ALA A 9 10.48 0.09 -0.60
CA ALA A 9 9.66 0.46 -1.74
C ALA A 9 8.76 1.66 -1.43
N VAL A 10 8.12 1.70 -0.25
CA VAL A 10 7.31 2.84 0.18
C VAL A 10 8.16 4.11 0.29
N GLU A 11 9.38 4.02 0.81
CA GLU A 11 10.30 5.17 0.86
C GLU A 11 10.70 5.67 -0.54
N ARG A 12 10.90 4.75 -1.50
CA ARG A 12 11.18 5.09 -2.89
C ARG A 12 10.02 5.82 -3.56
N VAL A 13 8.78 5.48 -3.23
CA VAL A 13 7.60 6.18 -3.76
C VAL A 13 7.62 7.67 -3.40
N PHE A 14 8.17 8.06 -2.24
CA PHE A 14 8.25 9.48 -1.87
C PHE A 14 9.37 10.24 -2.59
N THR A 15 10.40 9.55 -3.07
CA THR A 15 11.64 10.17 -3.57
C THR A 15 11.76 10.13 -5.09
N LEU A 16 11.29 9.05 -5.74
CA LEU A 16 11.43 8.83 -7.17
C LEU A 16 10.11 9.09 -7.89
N LYS A 17 10.04 10.17 -8.67
CA LYS A 17 8.87 10.46 -9.49
C LYS A 17 8.68 9.41 -10.59
N GLY A 18 7.44 8.97 -10.81
CA GLY A 18 7.07 7.92 -11.77
C GLY A 18 7.24 6.50 -11.23
N PHE A 19 7.33 6.33 -9.92
CA PHE A 19 7.43 5.03 -9.26
C PHE A 19 6.15 4.72 -8.48
N ASP A 20 5.27 3.94 -9.10
CA ASP A 20 4.03 3.46 -8.48
C ASP A 20 4.28 2.13 -7.75
N LEU A 21 3.68 1.99 -6.56
CA LEU A 21 3.76 0.80 -5.73
C LEU A 21 2.40 0.10 -5.68
N ASN A 22 2.36 -1.15 -6.12
CA ASN A 22 1.18 -2.01 -6.05
C ASN A 22 1.54 -3.28 -5.26
N VAL A 23 0.88 -3.49 -4.12
CA VAL A 23 1.19 -4.62 -3.23
C VAL A 23 -0.10 -5.33 -2.84
N GLU A 24 -0.05 -6.66 -2.88
CA GLU A 24 -1.16 -7.53 -2.52
C GLU A 24 -0.84 -8.30 -1.24
N PHE A 25 -1.78 -8.31 -0.32
CA PHE A 25 -1.68 -8.99 0.96
C PHE A 25 -2.73 -10.09 1.03
N ARG A 26 -2.32 -11.27 1.52
CA ARG A 26 -3.24 -12.39 1.80
C ARG A 26 -3.67 -12.48 3.26
N ASP A 27 -2.90 -11.82 4.12
CA ASP A 27 -3.10 -11.76 5.55
C ASP A 27 -3.61 -10.37 5.93
N VAL A 28 -4.68 -10.34 6.74
CA VAL A 28 -5.34 -9.08 7.13
C VAL A 28 -4.45 -8.27 8.06
N GLU A 29 -3.73 -8.93 8.97
CA GLU A 29 -2.84 -8.25 9.92
C GLU A 29 -1.72 -7.53 9.16
N SER A 30 -1.10 -8.19 8.19
CA SER A 30 -0.06 -7.62 7.34
C SER A 30 -0.59 -6.47 6.46
N TRP A 31 -1.84 -6.57 5.98
CA TRP A 31 -2.47 -5.49 5.21
C TRP A 31 -2.74 -4.25 6.08
N ASP A 32 -3.27 -4.45 7.28
CA ASP A 32 -3.51 -3.37 8.24
C ASP A 32 -2.20 -2.70 8.68
N GLU A 33 -1.18 -3.52 8.99
CA GLU A 33 0.17 -3.05 9.32
C GLU A 33 0.76 -2.19 8.18
N ALA A 34 0.59 -2.60 6.92
CA ALA A 34 1.06 -1.86 5.75
C ALA A 34 0.34 -0.51 5.58
N ILE A 35 -0.98 -0.47 5.81
CA ILE A 35 -1.77 0.76 5.77
C ILE A 35 -1.30 1.72 6.87
N PHE A 36 -1.15 1.21 8.10
CA PHE A 36 -0.70 2.00 9.24
C PHE A 36 0.72 2.56 9.03
N PHE A 37 1.65 1.72 8.58
CA PHE A 37 3.01 2.12 8.26
C PHE A 37 3.04 3.22 7.19
N THR A 38 2.31 3.03 6.09
CA THR A 38 2.27 4.00 4.98
C THR A 38 1.74 5.35 5.45
N LYS A 39 0.64 5.38 6.21
CA LYS A 39 0.10 6.63 6.79
C LYS A 39 1.07 7.31 7.75
N SER A 40 1.74 6.53 8.59
CA SER A 40 2.73 7.05 9.54
C SER A 40 3.88 7.73 8.82
N LEU A 41 4.41 7.08 7.78
CA LEU A 41 5.53 7.61 6.99
C LEU A 41 5.14 8.85 6.17
N ILE A 42 3.93 8.88 5.61
CA ILE A 42 3.40 10.08 4.95
C ILE A 42 3.33 11.25 5.93
N SER A 43 2.82 11.00 7.14
CA SER A 43 2.70 12.01 8.19
C SER A 43 4.07 12.50 8.66
N GLU A 44 5.05 11.61 8.81
CA GLU A 44 6.42 11.94 9.21
C GLU A 44 7.10 12.83 8.17
N LYS A 45 6.94 12.50 6.88
CA LYS A 45 7.53 13.27 5.78
C LYS A 45 6.75 14.56 5.45
N GLY A 46 5.56 14.74 6.01
CA GLY A 46 4.72 15.92 5.78
C GLY A 46 4.24 16.05 4.33
N VAL A 47 4.04 14.91 3.65
CA VAL A 47 3.70 14.87 2.22
C VAL A 47 2.18 14.95 2.04
N ASN A 48 1.72 15.80 1.12
CA ASN A 48 0.29 15.85 0.80
C ASN A 48 -0.13 14.62 -0.01
N TYR A 49 -1.32 14.09 0.27
CA TYR A 49 -1.87 12.95 -0.44
C TYR A 49 -3.39 13.00 -0.48
N VAL A 50 -3.96 12.31 -1.46
CA VAL A 50 -5.37 11.95 -1.51
C VAL A 50 -5.46 10.45 -1.28
N SER A 51 -6.43 9.99 -0.48
CA SER A 51 -6.65 8.56 -0.30
C SER A 51 -8.03 8.12 -0.77
N TYR A 52 -8.07 6.91 -1.34
CA TYR A 52 -9.29 6.23 -1.75
C TYR A 52 -9.39 4.89 -1.03
N HIS A 53 -10.54 4.63 -0.42
CA HIS A 53 -10.78 3.44 0.39
C HIS A 53 -11.94 2.66 -0.22
N HIS A 54 -11.66 1.42 -0.61
CA HIS A 54 -12.62 0.44 -1.07
C HIS A 54 -12.52 -0.81 -0.19
N THR A 55 -13.55 -1.66 -0.19
CA THR A 55 -13.72 -2.80 0.73
C THR A 55 -12.44 -3.62 1.00
N PHE A 56 -11.63 -3.86 -0.03
CA PHE A 56 -10.37 -4.62 0.09
C PHE A 56 -9.18 -3.93 -0.58
N LYS A 57 -9.23 -2.60 -0.71
CA LYS A 57 -8.19 -1.84 -1.39
C LYS A 57 -8.09 -0.44 -0.80
N VAL A 58 -6.87 -0.03 -0.47
CA VAL A 58 -6.56 1.34 -0.05
C VAL A 58 -5.52 1.90 -1.01
N GLU A 59 -5.79 3.08 -1.55
CA GLU A 59 -4.91 3.78 -2.46
C GLU A 59 -4.52 5.15 -1.89
N PHE A 60 -3.25 5.52 -2.05
CA PHE A 60 -2.70 6.82 -1.69
C PHE A 60 -2.08 7.44 -2.94
N LEU A 61 -2.71 8.49 -3.45
CA LEU A 61 -2.15 9.32 -4.51
C LEU A 61 -1.33 10.42 -3.85
N ILE A 62 -0.02 10.35 -4.04
CA ILE A 62 0.96 11.26 -3.44
C ILE A 62 1.09 12.51 -4.32
N GLU A 63 1.37 13.68 -3.73
CA GLU A 63 1.49 14.95 -4.47
C GLU A 63 2.55 14.94 -5.59
N ASN A 64 3.54 14.04 -5.50
CA ASN A 64 4.57 13.86 -6.52
C ASN A 64 4.05 13.14 -7.78
N GLY A 65 2.81 12.66 -7.76
CA GLY A 65 2.12 11.97 -8.85
C GLY A 65 2.17 10.45 -8.76
N ASN A 66 2.83 9.88 -7.75
CA ASN A 66 2.93 8.44 -7.58
C ASN A 66 1.74 7.87 -6.81
N LEU A 67 1.44 6.60 -7.08
CA LEU A 67 0.36 5.85 -6.43
C LEU A 67 0.92 4.74 -5.53
N ILE A 68 0.43 4.66 -4.29
CA ILE A 68 0.60 3.48 -3.43
C ILE A 68 -0.75 2.76 -3.34
N SER A 69 -0.83 1.54 -3.83
CA SER A 69 -2.02 0.70 -3.83
C SER A 69 -1.77 -0.54 -2.99
N LEU A 70 -2.51 -0.65 -1.88
CA LEU A 70 -2.46 -1.76 -0.93
C LEU A 70 -3.76 -2.54 -1.03
N THR A 71 -3.71 -3.72 -1.63
CA THR A 71 -4.89 -4.56 -1.86
C THR A 71 -4.86 -5.77 -0.92
N PHE A 72 -5.97 -6.04 -0.24
CA PHE A 72 -6.18 -7.31 0.44
C PHE A 72 -6.88 -8.28 -0.52
N LYS A 73 -6.28 -9.45 -0.70
CA LYS A 73 -6.91 -10.57 -1.41
C LYS A 73 -7.13 -11.69 -0.41
N PRO A 74 -8.35 -11.83 0.14
CA PRO A 74 -8.66 -12.97 0.98
C PRO A 74 -8.43 -14.24 0.16
N GLY A 75 -7.66 -15.19 0.70
CA GLY A 75 -7.52 -16.50 0.09
C GLY A 75 -8.88 -17.19 -0.01
N GLY A 76 -9.32 -17.48 -1.25
CA GLY A 76 -10.37 -18.44 -1.58
C GLY A 76 -11.76 -18.24 -0.98
N PHE A 77 -12.57 -17.33 -1.54
CA PHE A 77 -14.04 -17.50 -1.55
C PHE A 77 -14.59 -17.96 -2.92
N TYR A 78 -13.72 -18.17 -3.91
CA TYR A 78 -14.07 -18.78 -5.20
C TYR A 78 -13.02 -19.81 -5.58
N GLY A 79 -13.51 -20.94 -6.10
CA GLY A 79 -12.82 -22.23 -6.14
C GLY A 79 -11.49 -22.28 -6.88
N ASP A 80 -10.61 -23.12 -6.35
CA ASP A 80 -9.87 -24.06 -7.19
C ASP A 80 -10.89 -24.89 -7.99
N ALA A 81 -11.24 -24.39 -9.15
CA ALA A 81 -11.96 -25.14 -10.17
C ALA A 81 -11.26 -24.86 -11.48
N TYR A 82 -10.09 -25.48 -11.70
CA TYR A 82 -9.63 -26.09 -12.96
C TYR A 82 -8.51 -27.07 -12.67
#